data_AF-A0A968SHQ7-F1
#
_entry.id   AF-A0A968SHQ7-F1
#
_cell.length_a   1.000
_cell.length_b   1.000
_cell.length_c   1.000
_cell.angle_alpha   90.00
_cell.angle_beta   90.00
_cell.angle_gamma   90.00
#
_symmetry.space_group_name_H-M   'P 1'
#
loop_
_entity.id
_entity.type
_entity.pdbx_description
1 polymer ?
#
loop_
_entity_poly.entity_id
_entity_poly.type
_entity_poly.pdbx_seq_one_letter_code
_entity_poly.pdbx_strand_id
1 'polypeptide(L)'
;MPAVTPPDQPREPEVPPVQAEVVEDGGTQREQIAKRDDDPPEYELSYREGPLPPDELEHYNRLVPGFAKDYLEDIRNESQHRREMERAELQLERDRFEQGKEVLRFQERVINSNQQRSTKGLNRGTVIFMSGIIAAVILGLSGRETTAVAVVGSLAAVALVSYGTDAFNKSRQKEITSNSDTLEFPEEKDPPRLPGDT
;
A
#
# COMPACT_ATOMS: atom_id res chain seq x y z
N MET A 1 -7.33 42.00 -1.33
CA MET A 1 -6.89 40.73 -1.95
C MET A 1 -8.15 39.97 -2.34
N PRO A 2 -8.37 39.68 -3.64
CA PRO A 2 -9.57 38.95 -4.08
C PRO A 2 -9.52 37.50 -3.59
N ALA A 3 -10.63 37.02 -3.05
CA ALA A 3 -10.79 35.65 -2.58
C ALA A 3 -10.74 34.68 -3.77
N VAL A 4 -9.81 33.73 -3.73
CA VAL A 4 -9.70 32.66 -4.71
C VAL A 4 -10.80 31.65 -4.43
N THR A 5 -11.81 31.60 -5.29
CA THR A 5 -12.86 30.59 -5.24
C THR A 5 -12.25 29.22 -5.60
N PRO A 6 -12.41 28.17 -4.76
CA PRO A 6 -11.87 26.86 -5.06
C PRO A 6 -12.54 26.27 -6.32
N PRO A 7 -11.79 25.50 -7.14
CA PRO A 7 -12.32 24.88 -8.35
C PRO A 7 -13.40 23.87 -8.00
N ASP A 8 -14.47 23.91 -8.79
CA ASP A 8 -15.64 23.04 -8.72
C ASP A 8 -15.17 21.57 -8.90
N GLN A 9 -15.28 20.76 -7.85
CA GLN A 9 -14.86 19.36 -7.93
C GLN A 9 -15.88 18.59 -8.77
N PRO A 10 -15.43 17.76 -9.75
CA PRO A 10 -16.32 16.89 -10.50
C PRO A 10 -17.05 15.96 -9.53
N ARG A 11 -18.38 16.04 -9.51
CA ARG A 11 -19.21 15.12 -8.73
C ARG A 11 -18.98 13.70 -9.28
N GLU A 12 -18.46 12.81 -8.45
CA GLU A 12 -18.36 11.41 -8.80
C GLU A 12 -19.77 10.87 -9.10
N PRO A 13 -19.95 10.11 -10.19
CA PRO A 13 -21.23 9.51 -10.50
C PRO A 13 -21.59 8.53 -9.39
N GLU A 14 -22.70 8.79 -8.68
CA GLU A 14 -23.29 7.85 -7.74
C GLU A 14 -23.63 6.55 -8.49
N VAL A 15 -22.84 5.50 -8.27
CA VAL A 15 -23.15 4.16 -8.77
C VAL A 15 -24.32 3.65 -7.93
N PRO A 16 -25.49 3.39 -8.52
CA PRO A 16 -26.62 2.87 -7.77
C PRO A 16 -26.26 1.50 -7.19
N PRO A 17 -26.70 1.19 -5.96
CA PRO A 17 -26.42 -0.10 -5.33
C PRO A 17 -27.01 -1.22 -6.19
N VAL A 18 -26.14 -2.15 -6.61
CA VAL A 18 -26.51 -3.38 -7.31
C VAL A 18 -27.39 -4.20 -6.38
N GLN A 19 -28.69 -4.22 -6.65
CA GLN A 19 -29.64 -5.09 -5.94
C GLN A 19 -29.34 -6.52 -6.38
N ALA A 20 -28.78 -7.32 -5.47
CA ALA A 20 -28.64 -8.75 -5.66
C ALA A 20 -30.04 -9.38 -5.65
N GLU A 21 -30.58 -9.67 -6.84
CA GLU A 21 -31.74 -10.54 -6.99
C GLU A 21 -31.34 -11.93 -6.48
N VAL A 22 -31.83 -12.26 -5.29
CA VAL A 22 -31.84 -13.62 -4.76
C VAL A 22 -32.81 -14.40 -5.63
N VAL A 23 -32.27 -15.13 -6.60
CA VAL A 23 -33.02 -16.13 -7.37
C VAL A 23 -33.36 -17.25 -6.39
N GLU A 24 -34.59 -17.22 -5.88
CA GLU A 24 -35.16 -18.32 -5.12
C GLU A 24 -35.29 -19.55 -6.02
N ASP A 25 -34.61 -20.61 -5.59
CA ASP A 25 -34.58 -21.93 -6.20
C ASP A 25 -35.98 -22.56 -6.12
N GLY A 26 -36.74 -22.37 -7.19
CA GLY A 26 -38.05 -22.97 -7.42
C GLY A 26 -37.90 -24.47 -7.61
N GLY A 27 -38.10 -25.21 -6.53
CA GLY A 27 -38.12 -26.65 -6.55
C GLY A 27 -39.23 -27.26 -7.42
N THR A 28 -38.96 -28.52 -7.74
CA THR A 28 -39.87 -29.64 -8.07
C THR A 28 -40.21 -29.95 -9.53
N GLN A 29 -40.03 -31.25 -9.82
CA GLN A 29 -40.58 -32.05 -10.93
C GLN A 29 -39.70 -32.18 -12.18
N ARG A 30 -38.56 -32.87 -12.04
CA ARG A 30 -38.08 -33.75 -13.10
C ARG A 30 -38.59 -35.17 -12.86
N GLU A 31 -39.59 -35.49 -13.67
CA GLU A 31 -40.05 -36.83 -14.02
C GLU A 31 -38.94 -37.89 -13.98
N GLN A 32 -39.32 -39.03 -13.41
CA GLN A 32 -38.61 -40.29 -13.46
C GLN A 32 -38.59 -40.78 -14.90
N ILE A 33 -37.60 -40.35 -15.68
CA ILE A 33 -37.25 -40.97 -16.94
C ILE A 33 -36.64 -42.34 -16.60
N ALA A 34 -37.32 -43.38 -17.06
CA ALA A 34 -36.98 -44.77 -16.87
C ALA A 34 -35.50 -45.05 -17.18
N LYS A 35 -34.84 -45.74 -16.24
CA LYS A 35 -33.52 -46.34 -16.39
C LYS A 35 -33.47 -47.17 -17.67
N ARG A 36 -32.79 -46.63 -18.68
CA ARG A 36 -32.29 -47.39 -19.81
C ARG A 36 -30.79 -47.47 -19.57
N ASP A 37 -30.29 -48.68 -19.35
CA ASP A 37 -28.86 -48.99 -19.12
C ASP A 37 -28.04 -48.82 -20.41
N ASP A 38 -28.20 -47.68 -21.07
CA ASP A 38 -27.31 -47.20 -22.12
C ASP A 38 -26.41 -46.16 -21.44
N ASP A 39 -25.34 -46.62 -20.76
CA ASP A 39 -24.35 -45.72 -20.17
C ASP A 39 -23.91 -44.72 -21.26
N PRO A 40 -24.16 -43.41 -21.09
CA PRO A 40 -23.73 -42.43 -22.07
C PRO A 40 -22.21 -42.56 -22.20
N PRO A 41 -21.65 -42.62 -23.42
CA PRO A 41 -20.20 -42.71 -23.57
C PRO A 41 -19.56 -41.59 -22.76
N GLU A 42 -18.73 -41.94 -21.79
CA GLU A 42 -17.94 -41.00 -21.02
C GLU A 42 -16.97 -40.33 -21.99
N TYR A 43 -17.40 -39.21 -22.57
CA TYR A 43 -16.50 -38.33 -23.29
C TYR A 43 -15.65 -37.63 -22.24
N GLU A 44 -14.46 -38.17 -22.01
CA GLU A 44 -13.44 -37.53 -21.20
C GLU A 44 -12.99 -36.27 -21.95
N LEU A 45 -13.57 -35.13 -21.57
CA LEU A 45 -13.16 -33.80 -22.03
C LEU A 45 -11.75 -33.53 -21.48
N SER A 46 -10.74 -34.03 -22.18
CA SER A 46 -9.35 -33.66 -21.90
C SER A 46 -9.16 -32.21 -22.33
N TYR A 47 -9.13 -31.30 -21.35
CA TYR A 47 -8.76 -29.92 -21.60
C TYR A 47 -7.26 -29.90 -21.87
N ARG A 48 -6.89 -29.78 -23.14
CA ARG A 48 -5.49 -29.68 -23.55
C ARG A 48 -5.09 -28.22 -23.57
N GLU A 49 -4.24 -27.83 -22.63
CA GLU A 49 -3.62 -26.51 -22.65
C GLU A 49 -2.48 -26.50 -23.68
N GLY A 50 -2.58 -25.64 -24.69
CA GLY A 50 -1.51 -25.40 -25.67
C GLY A 50 -1.97 -25.43 -27.14
N PRO A 51 -1.04 -25.16 -28.08
CA PRO A 51 -1.33 -25.23 -29.51
C PRO A 51 -1.67 -26.66 -29.92
N LEU A 52 -2.56 -26.78 -30.91
CA LEU A 52 -2.85 -28.06 -31.57
C LEU A 52 -1.54 -28.67 -32.12
N PRO A 53 -1.34 -29.99 -31.99
CA PRO A 53 -0.16 -30.63 -32.51
C PRO A 53 -0.18 -30.64 -34.05
N PRO A 54 0.99 -30.77 -34.70
CA PRO A 54 1.10 -30.63 -36.16
C PRO A 54 0.24 -31.62 -36.95
N ASP A 55 0.08 -32.84 -36.45
CA ASP A 55 -0.73 -33.91 -37.06
C ASP A 55 -2.23 -33.58 -37.08
N GLU A 56 -2.75 -33.01 -35.99
CA GLU A 56 -4.13 -32.53 -35.94
C GLU A 56 -4.33 -31.31 -36.86
N LEU A 57 -3.37 -30.37 -36.89
CA LEU A 57 -3.42 -29.20 -37.76
C LEU A 57 -3.44 -29.57 -39.25
N GLU A 58 -2.70 -30.60 -39.66
CA GLU A 58 -2.76 -31.12 -41.02
C GLU A 58 -4.16 -31.63 -41.40
N HIS A 59 -4.86 -32.27 -40.46
CA HIS A 59 -6.23 -32.74 -40.69
C HIS A 59 -7.18 -31.57 -40.96
N TYR A 60 -7.13 -30.53 -40.14
CA TYR A 60 -7.94 -29.32 -40.33
C TYR A 60 -7.57 -28.57 -41.62
N ASN A 61 -6.29 -28.53 -41.98
CA ASN A 61 -5.84 -27.88 -43.20
C ASN A 61 -6.32 -28.58 -44.48
N ARG A 62 -6.63 -29.88 -44.43
CA ARG A 62 -7.28 -30.60 -45.55
C ARG A 62 -8.75 -30.20 -45.71
N LEU A 63 -9.42 -29.84 -44.62
CA LEU A 63 -10.81 -29.37 -44.63
C LEU A 63 -10.90 -27.92 -45.10
N VAL A 64 -10.01 -27.06 -44.60
CA VAL A 64 -9.93 -25.63 -44.94
C VAL A 64 -8.48 -25.28 -45.30
N PRO A 65 -8.15 -25.22 -46.59
CA PRO A 65 -6.79 -24.89 -47.03
C PRO A 65 -6.35 -23.51 -46.52
N GLY A 66 -5.24 -23.47 -45.79
CA GLY A 66 -4.69 -22.25 -45.19
C GLY A 66 -4.93 -22.14 -43.68
N PHE A 67 -5.88 -22.91 -43.13
CA PHE A 67 -6.26 -22.84 -41.72
C PHE A 67 -5.09 -23.01 -40.76
N ALA A 68 -4.21 -23.99 -41.00
CA ALA A 68 -3.07 -24.24 -40.11
C ALA A 68 -2.11 -23.05 -40.06
N LYS A 69 -1.95 -22.33 -41.17
CA LYS A 69 -1.10 -21.14 -41.23
C LYS A 69 -1.72 -20.01 -40.43
N ASP A 70 -3.00 -19.73 -40.67
CA ASP A 70 -3.73 -18.64 -40.02
C ASP A 70 -3.79 -18.87 -38.50
N TYR A 71 -4.08 -20.11 -38.07
CA TYR A 71 -4.09 -20.49 -36.65
C TYR A 71 -2.72 -20.29 -35.97
N LEU A 72 -1.62 -20.72 -36.62
CA LEU A 72 -0.28 -20.52 -36.06
C LEU A 72 0.13 -19.04 -36.02
N GLU A 73 -0.37 -18.24 -36.96
CA GLU A 73 -0.17 -16.78 -36.97
C GLU A 73 -0.93 -16.12 -35.82
N ASP A 74 -2.18 -16.51 -35.59
CA ASP A 74 -2.97 -16.03 -34.46
C ASP A 74 -2.32 -16.36 -33.11
N ILE A 75 -1.87 -17.61 -32.92
CA ILE A 75 -1.14 -18.00 -31.69
C ILE A 75 0.14 -17.18 -31.52
N ARG A 76 0.87 -16.92 -32.60
CA ARG A 76 2.08 -16.10 -32.55
C ARG A 76 1.73 -14.67 -32.13
N ASN A 77 0.69 -14.09 -32.70
CA ASN A 77 0.22 -12.74 -32.38
C ASN A 77 -0.25 -12.65 -30.92
N GLU A 78 -1.01 -13.63 -30.43
CA GLU A 78 -1.44 -13.69 -29.04
C GLU A 78 -0.25 -13.83 -28.09
N SER A 79 0.70 -14.72 -28.40
CA SER A 79 1.90 -14.91 -27.59
C SER A 79 2.76 -13.64 -27.54
N GLN A 80 2.90 -12.93 -28.67
CA GLN A 80 3.59 -11.65 -28.71
C GLN A 80 2.87 -10.59 -27.87
N HIS A 81 1.55 -10.48 -28.02
CA HIS A 81 0.75 -9.53 -27.25
C HIS A 81 0.83 -9.78 -25.73
N ARG A 82 0.76 -11.04 -25.28
CA ARG A 82 0.93 -11.39 -23.86
C ARG A 82 2.31 -10.97 -23.34
N ARG A 83 3.38 -11.22 -24.11
CA ARG A 83 4.74 -10.77 -23.74
C ARG A 83 4.88 -9.26 -23.69
N GLU A 84 4.17 -8.53 -24.55
CA GLU A 84 4.15 -7.07 -24.53
C GLU A 84 3.42 -6.54 -23.29
N MET A 85 2.28 -7.13 -22.93
CA MET A 85 1.53 -6.79 -21.72
C MET A 85 2.34 -7.06 -20.45
N GLU A 86 2.98 -8.23 -20.35
CA GLU A 86 3.85 -8.60 -19.23
C GLU A 86 5.02 -7.62 -19.09
N ARG A 87 5.65 -7.22 -20.21
CA ARG A 87 6.72 -6.20 -20.18
C ARG A 87 6.22 -4.84 -19.73
N ALA A 88 5.03 -4.43 -20.17
CA ALA A 88 4.44 -3.16 -19.78
C ALA A 88 4.09 -3.17 -18.28
N GLU A 89 3.57 -4.27 -17.76
CA GLU A 89 3.28 -4.44 -16.35
C GLU A 89 4.55 -4.36 -15.49
N LEU A 90 5.60 -5.08 -15.87
CA LEU A 90 6.90 -5.03 -15.18
C LEU A 90 7.54 -3.62 -15.21
N GLN A 91 7.33 -2.86 -16.29
CA GLN A 91 7.79 -1.47 -16.37
C GLN A 91 7.02 -0.57 -15.38
N LEU A 92 5.70 -0.70 -15.32
CA LEU A 92 4.87 0.07 -14.38
C LEU A 92 5.21 -0.25 -12.92
N GLU A 93 5.46 -1.52 -12.60
CA GLU A 93 5.87 -1.92 -11.26
C GLU A 93 7.22 -1.31 -10.87
N ARG A 94 8.18 -1.35 -11.79
CA ARG A 94 9.49 -0.71 -11.59
C ARG A 94 9.36 0.79 -11.35
N ASP A 95 8.55 1.49 -12.14
CA ASP A 95 8.34 2.93 -12.01
C ASP A 95 7.68 3.28 -10.65
N ARG A 96 6.69 2.49 -10.21
CA ARG A 96 6.08 2.64 -8.88
C ARG A 96 7.11 2.47 -7.76
N PHE A 97 7.99 1.49 -7.89
CA PHE A 97 9.04 1.26 -6.91
C PHE A 97 10.08 2.39 -6.86
N GLU A 98 10.44 2.96 -8.02
CA GLU A 98 11.32 4.13 -8.10
C GLU A 98 10.67 5.37 -7.47
N GLN A 99 9.38 5.62 -7.74
CA GLN A 99 8.63 6.70 -7.07
C GLN A 99 8.57 6.51 -5.55
N GLY A 100 8.30 5.29 -5.07
CA GLY A 100 8.30 4.98 -3.64
C GLY A 100 9.65 5.27 -2.97
N LYS A 101 10.77 4.96 -3.64
CA LYS A 101 12.12 5.28 -3.15
C LYS A 101 12.38 6.77 -3.05
N GLU A 102 11.88 7.57 -3.99
CA GLU A 102 12.04 9.03 -3.92
C GLU A 102 11.32 9.64 -2.72
N VAL A 103 10.10 9.17 -2.44
CA VAL A 103 9.32 9.59 -1.27
C VAL A 103 10.06 9.22 0.02
N LEU A 104 10.59 7.99 0.12
CA LEU A 104 11.37 7.55 1.28
C LEU A 104 12.64 8.39 1.47
N ARG A 105 13.40 8.67 0.41
CA ARG A 105 14.59 9.53 0.48
C ARG A 105 14.25 10.95 0.91
N PHE A 106 13.10 11.48 0.47
CA PHE A 106 12.64 12.79 0.91
C PHE A 106 12.29 12.80 2.40
N GLN A 107 11.56 11.78 2.87
CA GLN A 107 11.25 11.62 4.30
C GLN A 107 12.53 11.50 5.14
N GLU A 108 13.48 10.67 4.72
CA GLU A 108 14.77 10.51 5.39
C GLU A 108 15.52 11.85 5.49
N ARG A 109 15.54 12.64 4.41
CA ARG A 109 16.16 13.97 4.40
C ARG A 109 15.48 14.92 5.38
N VAL A 110 14.15 14.92 5.43
CA VAL A 110 13.37 15.78 6.35
C VAL A 110 13.60 15.36 7.80
N ILE A 111 13.60 14.06 8.09
CA ILE A 111 13.85 13.50 9.43
C ILE A 111 15.26 13.87 9.89
N ASN A 112 16.28 13.60 9.06
CA ASN A 112 17.68 13.89 9.40
C ASN A 112 17.92 15.40 9.60
N SER A 113 17.31 16.25 8.76
CA SER A 113 17.39 17.71 8.92
C SER A 113 16.76 18.18 10.23
N ASN A 114 15.60 17.64 10.61
CA ASN A 114 14.94 17.99 11.86
C ASN A 114 15.71 17.48 13.08
N GLN A 115 16.27 16.29 13.01
CA GLN A 115 17.07 15.73 14.10
C GLN A 115 18.33 16.57 14.38
N GLN A 116 19.03 17.02 13.32
CA GLN A 116 20.19 17.92 13.48
C GLN A 116 19.81 19.29 14.05
N ARG A 117 18.66 19.85 13.68
CA ARG A 117 18.17 21.12 14.24
C ARG A 117 17.80 20.95 15.71
N SER A 118 17.17 19.82 16.06
CA SER A 118 16.76 19.50 17.42
C SER A 118 17.96 19.36 18.37
N THR A 119 19.00 18.61 17.98
CA THR A 119 20.21 18.44 18.82
C THR A 119 20.95 19.75 19.05
N LYS A 120 21.06 20.61 18.02
CA LYS A 120 21.67 21.95 18.18
C LYS A 120 20.82 22.87 19.06
N GLY A 121 19.49 22.77 18.98
CA GLY A 121 18.56 23.50 19.85
C GLY A 121 18.72 23.09 21.32
N LEU A 122 18.76 21.79 21.58
CA LEU A 122 18.92 21.24 22.93
C LEU A 122 20.21 21.72 23.60
N ASN A 123 21.34 21.65 22.89
CA ASN A 123 22.63 22.09 23.44
C ASN A 123 22.66 23.59 23.75
N ARG A 124 22.00 24.42 22.94
CA ARG A 124 21.90 25.86 23.21
C ARG A 124 20.98 26.13 24.41
N GLY A 125 19.87 25.41 24.50
CA GLY A 125 18.92 25.52 25.61
C GLY A 125 19.55 25.13 26.95
N THR A 126 20.33 24.05 27.01
CA THR A 126 21.01 23.61 28.24
C THR A 126 22.03 24.63 28.73
N VAL A 127 22.80 25.26 27.84
CA VAL A 127 23.76 26.32 28.21
C VAL A 127 23.04 27.53 28.82
N ILE A 128 21.93 27.97 28.20
CA ILE A 128 21.12 29.09 28.73
C ILE A 128 20.55 28.72 30.11
N PHE A 129 20.00 27.52 30.26
CA PHE A 129 19.43 27.04 31.52
C PHE A 129 20.47 27.02 32.66
N MET A 130 21.65 26.46 32.39
CA MET A 130 22.75 26.44 33.36
C MET A 130 23.20 27.84 33.75
N SER A 131 23.28 28.77 32.78
CA SER A 131 23.63 30.17 33.08
C SER A 131 22.60 30.86 33.99
N GLY A 132 21.31 30.55 33.81
CA GLY A 132 20.22 31.05 34.65
C GLY A 132 20.29 30.54 36.09
N ILE A 133 20.63 29.25 36.28
CA ILE A 133 20.83 28.67 37.62
C ILE A 133 22.01 29.36 38.32
N ILE A 134 23.14 29.51 37.64
CA ILE A 134 24.32 30.18 38.21
C ILE A 134 23.98 31.61 38.63
N ALA A 135 23.26 32.36 37.78
CA ALA A 135 22.82 33.70 38.11
C ALA A 135 21.89 33.73 39.33
N ALA A 136 20.91 32.81 39.41
CA ALA A 136 20.00 32.71 40.55
C ALA A 136 20.74 32.45 41.87
N VAL A 137 21.76 31.58 41.87
CA VAL A 137 22.61 31.31 43.04
C VAL A 137 23.37 32.56 43.48
N ILE A 138 23.98 33.29 42.53
CA ILE A 138 24.72 34.53 42.85
C ILE A 138 23.78 35.60 43.43
N LEU A 139 22.56 35.74 42.90
CA LEU A 139 21.56 36.67 43.45
C LEU A 139 21.11 36.28 44.87
N GLY A 140 20.95 34.98 45.13
CA GLY A 140 20.62 34.47 46.46
C GLY A 140 21.70 34.84 47.49
N LEU A 141 22.98 34.65 47.12
CA LEU A 141 24.11 35.03 47.98
C LEU A 141 24.22 36.55 48.20
N SER A 142 23.68 37.37 47.29
CA SER A 142 23.68 38.83 47.39
C SER A 142 22.52 39.38 48.25
N GLY A 143 21.74 38.53 48.91
CA GLY A 143 20.60 38.91 49.76
C GLY A 143 19.34 39.32 49.00
N ARG A 144 19.27 39.06 47.68
CA ARG A 144 18.10 39.37 46.85
C ARG A 144 17.20 38.14 46.66
N GLU A 145 16.71 37.61 47.77
CA GLU A 145 15.97 36.33 47.81
C GLU A 145 14.73 36.31 46.93
N THR A 146 13.93 37.39 46.93
CA THR A 146 12.70 37.49 46.14
C THR A 146 12.97 37.37 44.65
N THR A 147 14.03 38.02 44.15
CA THR A 147 14.42 37.92 42.74
C THR A 147 14.99 36.54 42.39
N ALA A 148 15.72 35.89 43.29
CA ALA A 148 16.23 34.55 43.06
C ALA A 148 15.08 33.53 42.92
N VAL A 149 14.07 33.60 43.80
CA VAL A 149 12.88 32.75 43.74
C VAL A 149 12.11 32.98 42.44
N ALA A 150 11.93 34.23 42.00
CA ALA A 150 11.25 34.54 40.74
C ALA A 150 11.97 33.94 39.52
N VAL A 151 13.30 34.04 39.48
CA VAL A 151 14.10 33.47 38.37
C VAL A 151 13.98 31.94 38.34
N VAL A 152 14.16 31.27 39.49
CA VAL A 152 14.04 29.80 39.57
C VAL A 152 12.62 29.34 39.22
N GLY A 153 11.60 30.02 39.73
CA GLY A 153 10.20 29.73 39.40
C GLY A 153 9.89 29.85 37.91
N SER A 154 10.44 30.89 37.25
CA SER A 154 10.26 31.07 35.81
C SER A 154 10.92 29.95 34.99
N LEU A 155 12.13 29.52 35.38
CA LEU A 155 12.83 28.41 34.72
C LEU A 155 12.09 27.08 34.90
N ALA A 156 11.55 26.82 36.10
CA ALA A 156 10.75 25.64 36.37
C ALA A 156 9.47 25.58 35.52
N ALA A 157 8.79 26.72 35.35
CA ALA A 157 7.60 26.80 34.50
C ALA A 157 7.91 26.48 33.03
N VAL A 158 9.01 27.04 32.48
CA VAL A 158 9.45 26.74 31.11
C VAL A 158 9.81 25.26 30.94
N ALA A 159 10.47 24.66 31.92
CA ALA A 159 10.79 23.24 31.91
C ALA A 159 9.53 22.35 31.91
N LEU A 160 8.53 22.70 32.71
CA LEU A 160 7.23 22.02 32.77
C LEU A 160 6.49 22.08 31.45
N VAL A 161 6.42 23.25 30.80
CA VAL A 161 5.79 23.39 29.48
C VAL A 161 6.53 22.56 28.45
N SER A 162 7.86 22.67 28.40
CA SER A 162 8.69 21.94 27.43
C SER A 162 8.54 20.43 27.58
N TYR A 163 8.63 19.92 28.81
CA TYR A 163 8.48 18.50 29.09
C TYR A 163 7.05 18.01 28.85
N GLY A 164 6.05 18.82 29.19
CA GLY A 164 4.64 18.54 28.93
C GLY A 164 4.36 18.41 27.44
N THR A 165 4.89 19.33 26.61
CA THR A 165 4.75 19.25 25.16
C THR A 165 5.45 18.05 24.55
N ASP A 166 6.64 17.68 25.06
CA ASP A 166 7.36 16.50 24.57
C ASP A 166 6.67 15.20 24.97
N ALA A 167 6.14 15.11 26.20
CA ALA A 167 5.38 13.95 26.66
C ALA A 167 4.10 13.76 25.83
N PHE A 168 3.39 14.86 25.54
CA PHE A 168 2.19 14.85 24.70
C PHE A 168 2.50 14.49 23.24
N ASN A 169 3.62 14.99 22.69
CA ASN A 169 4.04 14.64 21.34
C ASN A 169 4.47 13.17 21.24
N LYS A 170 5.17 12.63 22.24
CA LYS A 170 5.57 11.21 22.29
C LYS A 170 4.36 10.29 22.43
N SER A 171 3.34 10.63 23.21
CA SER A 171 2.12 9.81 23.29
C SER A 171 1.41 9.76 21.94
N ARG A 172 1.33 10.90 21.24
CA ARG A 172 0.72 10.97 19.91
C ARG A 172 1.50 10.20 18.84
N GLN A 173 2.84 10.22 18.91
CA GLN A 173 3.68 9.42 18.00
C GLN A 173 3.46 7.92 18.20
N LYS A 174 3.34 7.45 19.46
CA LYS A 174 3.09 6.03 19.74
C LYS A 174 1.78 5.54 19.14
N GLU A 175 0.72 6.35 19.18
CA GLU A 175 -0.57 6.03 18.56
C GLU A 175 -0.47 5.91 17.03
N ILE A 176 0.34 6.77 16.40
CA ILE A 176 0.55 6.72 14.94
C ILE A 176 1.34 5.47 14.56
N THR A 177 2.42 5.15 15.27
CA THR A 177 3.20 3.94 14.99
C THR A 177 2.43 2.65 15.31
N SER A 178 1.64 2.61 16.39
CA SER A 178 0.84 1.41 16.66
C SER A 178 -0.23 1.18 15.59
N ASN A 179 -0.80 2.25 15.03
CA ASN A 179 -1.75 2.14 13.93
C ASN A 179 -1.08 1.75 12.61
N SER A 180 0.16 2.17 12.36
CA SER A 180 0.90 1.71 11.17
C SER A 180 1.30 0.24 11.26
N ASP A 181 1.67 -0.25 12.45
CA ASP A 181 1.99 -1.67 12.65
C ASP A 181 0.74 -2.56 12.49
N THR A 182 -0.45 -2.00 12.72
CA THR A 182 -1.73 -2.70 12.47
C THR A 182 -2.11 -2.71 10.98
N LEU A 183 -1.48 -1.85 10.18
CA LEU A 183 -1.62 -1.80 8.71
C LEU A 183 -0.51 -2.57 7.99
N GLU A 184 0.30 -3.36 8.70
CA GLU A 184 1.10 -4.39 8.04
C GLU A 184 0.14 -5.26 7.23
N PHE A 185 0.28 -5.14 5.90
CA PHE A 185 -0.48 -5.92 4.95
C PHE A 185 -0.37 -7.39 5.39
N PRO A 186 -1.51 -8.11 5.49
CA PRO A 186 -1.46 -9.52 5.83
C PRO A 186 -0.41 -10.15 4.91
N GLU A 187 0.64 -10.68 5.53
CA GLU A 187 1.78 -11.30 4.89
C GLU A 187 1.26 -12.04 3.66
N GLU A 188 1.58 -11.53 2.48
CA GLU A 188 1.07 -12.07 1.23
C GLU A 188 1.54 -13.51 1.20
N LYS A 189 0.61 -14.40 1.57
CA LYS A 189 0.87 -15.81 1.78
C LYS A 189 1.48 -16.31 0.48
N ASP A 190 2.74 -16.76 0.55
CA ASP A 190 3.53 -17.20 -0.60
C ASP A 190 2.62 -17.82 -1.66
N PRO A 191 2.63 -17.30 -2.90
CA PRO A 191 1.77 -17.85 -3.94
C PRO A 191 2.01 -19.36 -4.02
N PRO A 192 0.95 -20.17 -4.18
CA PRO A 192 1.06 -21.62 -4.17
C PRO A 192 2.14 -22.04 -5.17
N ARG A 193 3.20 -22.69 -4.66
CA ARG A 193 4.26 -23.24 -5.51
C ARG A 193 3.61 -24.18 -6.51
N LEU A 194 3.75 -23.87 -7.80
CA LEU A 194 3.25 -24.72 -8.86
C LEU A 194 3.95 -26.09 -8.75
N PRO A 195 3.20 -27.20 -8.85
CA PRO A 195 3.79 -28.53 -8.84
C PRO A 195 4.62 -28.71 -10.12
N GLY A 196 5.95 -28.56 -10.02
CA GLY A 196 6.84 -28.75 -11.17
C GLY A 196 8.25 -28.16 -11.06
N ASP A 197 8.49 -27.23 -10.14
CA ASP A 197 9.84 -26.69 -9.90
C ASP A 197 10.66 -27.62 -8.98
N THR A 198 11.33 -28.60 -9.58
CA THR A 198 12.43 -29.38 -8.98
C THR A 198 13.58 -29.52 -9.95
#